data_AF-A0A820R2U0-F1
#
_entry.id   AF-A0A820R2U0-F1
#
_cell.length_a   1.000
_cell.length_b   1.000
_cell.length_c   1.000
_cell.angle_alpha   90.00
_cell.angle_beta   90.00
_cell.angle_gamma   90.00
#
_symmetry.space_group_name_H-M   'P 1'
#
loop_
_entity.id
_entity.type
_entity.pdbx_description
1 polymer ?
#
loop_
_entity_poly.entity_id
_entity_poly.type
_entity_poly.pdbx_seq_one_letter_code
_entity_poly.pdbx_strand_id
1 'polypeptide(L)'
;MKWLLWRSYMAGIRNRVHTYDALVKTFVPAIVLGLLYFNLAHRDPSRLYETNVNALLIVIIYVSATTCGTLISGTVPNAIFVFLKETQQHMYGTLAFYISTYLHDFPKIILVSATFSSIIFWCASISIDHTYFLHFLAFVSTVVLT
;
A
#
# COMPACT_ATOMS: atom_id res chain seq x y z
N MET A 1 20.57 -9.28 -13.39
CA MET A 1 19.32 -8.78 -12.75
C MET A 1 18.28 -9.86 -12.46
N LYS A 2 17.93 -10.77 -13.39
CA LYS A 2 16.90 -11.81 -13.18
C LYS A 2 17.09 -12.65 -11.90
N TRP A 3 18.33 -13.07 -11.62
CA TRP A 3 18.65 -13.84 -10.41
C TRP A 3 18.41 -13.06 -9.10
N LEU A 4 18.73 -11.76 -9.10
CA LEU A 4 18.57 -10.89 -7.92
C LEU A 4 17.10 -10.66 -7.60
N LEU A 5 16.28 -10.45 -8.64
CA LEU A 5 14.82 -10.36 -8.56
C LEU A 5 14.22 -11.64 -7.99
N TRP A 6 14.60 -12.80 -8.53
CA TRP A 6 14.14 -14.10 -8.05
C TRP A 6 14.50 -14.32 -6.57
N ARG A 7 15.74 -14.01 -6.18
CA ARG A 7 16.18 -14.12 -4.78
C ARG A 7 15.37 -13.23 -3.86
N SER A 8 15.17 -11.96 -4.23
CA SER A 8 14.39 -11.00 -3.45
C SER A 8 12.94 -11.48 -3.29
N TYR A 9 12.36 -12.00 -4.38
CA TYR A 9 11.00 -12.55 -4.39
C TYR A 9 10.83 -13.78 -3.50
N MET A 10 11.74 -14.75 -3.59
CA MET A 10 11.74 -15.93 -2.73
C MET A 10 11.93 -15.56 -1.25
N ALA A 11 12.82 -14.59 -0.95
CA ALA A 11 13.03 -14.08 0.40
C ALA A 11 11.78 -13.38 0.96
N GLY A 12 11.09 -12.59 0.12
CA GLY A 12 9.86 -11.90 0.48
C GLY A 12 8.69 -12.84 0.75
N ILE A 13 8.54 -13.93 -0.02
CA ILE A 13 7.50 -14.95 0.22
C ILE A 13 7.78 -15.74 1.51
N ARG A 14 9.06 -16.03 1.79
CA ARG A 14 9.44 -16.81 2.97
C ARG A 14 9.19 -16.05 4.27
N ASN A 15 9.26 -14.71 4.26
CA ASN A 15 8.95 -13.87 5.41
C ASN A 15 7.44 -13.70 5.60
N ARG A 16 6.82 -14.74 6.17
CA ARG A 16 5.40 -14.76 6.53
C ARG A 16 5.01 -13.60 7.45
N VAL A 17 5.83 -13.30 8.47
CA VAL A 17 5.55 -12.25 9.47
C VAL A 17 5.33 -10.89 8.80
N HIS A 18 6.18 -10.53 7.84
CA HIS A 18 6.09 -9.24 7.14
C HIS A 18 4.85 -9.14 6.25
N THR A 19 4.47 -10.26 5.63
CA THR A 19 3.28 -10.34 4.78
C THR A 19 1.99 -10.29 5.62
N TYR A 20 1.98 -10.96 6.78
CA TYR A 20 0.85 -10.91 7.72
C TYR A 20 0.68 -9.52 8.32
N ASP A 21 1.77 -8.87 8.74
CA ASP A 21 1.71 -7.53 9.32
C ASP A 21 1.17 -6.50 8.32
N ALA A 22 1.60 -6.58 7.05
CA ALA A 22 1.06 -5.75 5.97
C ALA A 22 -0.44 -6.00 5.77
N LEU A 23 -0.88 -7.27 5.70
CA LEU A 23 -2.29 -7.62 5.54
C LEU A 23 -3.14 -7.09 6.71
N VAL A 24 -2.69 -7.27 7.95
CA VAL A 24 -3.41 -6.79 9.14
C VAL A 24 -3.49 -5.26 9.15
N LYS A 25 -2.38 -4.58 8.89
CA LYS A 25 -2.31 -3.12 8.82
C LYS A 25 -3.15 -2.52 7.70
N THR A 26 -3.47 -3.29 6.65
CA THR A 26 -4.37 -2.82 5.59
C THR A 26 -5.82 -3.17 5.87
N PHE A 27 -6.11 -4.42 6.22
CA PHE A 27 -7.49 -4.90 6.39
C PHE A 27 -8.20 -4.29 7.59
N VAL A 28 -7.52 -4.17 8.73
CA VAL A 28 -8.13 -3.65 9.95
C VAL A 28 -8.60 -2.19 9.76
N PRO A 29 -7.77 -1.24 9.32
CA PRO A 29 -8.25 0.12 9.09
C PRO A 29 -9.24 0.20 7.92
N ALA A 30 -9.14 -0.64 6.87
CA ALA A 30 -10.14 -0.65 5.81
C ALA A 30 -11.54 -0.93 6.34
N ILE A 31 -11.67 -1.95 7.21
CA ILE A 31 -12.94 -2.33 7.81
C ILE A 31 -13.42 -1.27 8.80
N VAL A 32 -12.53 -0.78 9.67
CA VAL A 32 -12.89 0.25 10.67
C VAL A 32 -13.36 1.53 9.98
N LEU A 33 -12.65 2.00 8.95
CA LEU A 33 -13.03 3.20 8.20
C LEU A 33 -14.29 2.97 7.37
N GLY A 34 -14.43 1.80 6.74
CA GLY A 34 -15.63 1.43 6.01
C GLY A 34 -16.89 1.42 6.89
N LEU A 35 -16.77 0.94 8.13
CA LEU A 35 -17.86 0.96 9.11
C LEU A 35 -18.13 2.36 9.67
N LEU A 36 -17.08 3.13 9.97
CA LEU A 36 -17.20 4.48 10.52
C LEU A 36 -17.93 5.41 9.54
N TYR A 37 -17.58 5.29 8.26
CA TYR A 37 -18.10 6.08 7.16
C TYR A 37 -19.15 5.30 6.35
N PHE A 38 -19.91 4.42 6.99
CA PHE A 38 -20.92 3.64 6.28
C PHE A 38 -22.04 4.54 5.76
N ASN A 39 -22.28 4.47 4.44
CA ASN A 39 -23.40 5.12 3.76
C ASN A 39 -23.49 6.66 3.95
N LEU A 40 -22.39 7.37 3.68
CA LEU A 40 -22.32 8.83 3.85
C LEU A 40 -23.35 9.60 3.03
N ALA A 41 -23.59 9.15 1.81
CA ALA A 41 -24.48 9.84 0.87
C ALA A 41 -25.93 9.96 1.39
N HIS A 42 -26.39 9.01 2.22
CA HIS A 42 -27.76 9.02 2.73
C HIS A 42 -27.91 9.74 4.08
N ARG A 43 -26.82 9.99 4.81
CA ARG A 43 -26.89 10.46 6.21
C ARG A 43 -26.89 11.98 6.37
N ASP A 44 -26.18 12.71 5.51
CA ASP A 44 -25.95 14.16 5.67
C ASP A 44 -26.18 14.92 4.34
N PRO A 45 -27.23 15.76 4.21
CA PRO A 45 -27.64 16.29 2.91
C PRO A 45 -26.94 17.58 2.40
N SER A 46 -25.80 18.04 2.96
CA SER A 46 -25.06 19.17 2.32
C SER A 46 -23.64 19.41 2.85
N ARG A 47 -23.45 20.26 3.87
CA ARG A 47 -22.12 20.73 4.30
C ARG A 47 -21.30 19.71 5.09
N LEU A 48 -21.98 18.86 5.85
CA LEU A 48 -21.34 17.80 6.64
C LEU A 48 -20.80 16.68 5.75
N TYR A 49 -21.45 16.42 4.61
CA TYR A 49 -21.01 15.42 3.64
C TYR A 49 -19.61 15.72 3.10
N GLU A 50 -19.39 16.93 2.57
CA GLU A 50 -18.07 17.32 2.02
C GLU A 50 -16.96 17.26 3.08
N THR A 51 -17.27 17.70 4.31
CA THR A 51 -16.32 17.67 5.42
C THR A 51 -15.96 16.23 5.81
N ASN A 52 -16.95 15.33 5.87
CA ASN A 52 -16.76 13.93 6.20
C ASN A 52 -16.00 13.17 5.10
N VAL A 53 -16.25 13.48 3.82
CA VAL A 53 -15.50 12.92 2.69
C VAL A 53 -14.05 13.40 2.70
N ASN A 54 -13.81 14.69 2.95
CA ASN A 54 -12.43 15.20 3.07
C ASN A 54 -11.69 14.57 4.25
N ALA A 55 -12.35 14.40 5.40
CA ALA A 55 -11.78 13.70 6.54
C ALA A 55 -11.43 12.24 6.20
N LEU A 56 -12.32 11.52 5.51
CA LEU A 56 -12.06 10.16 5.03
C LEU A 56 -10.80 10.13 4.12
N LEU A 57 -10.70 11.03 3.16
CA LEU A 57 -9.55 11.10 2.24
C LEU A 57 -8.23 11.35 2.97
N ILE A 58 -8.20 12.26 3.95
CA ILE A 58 -7.01 12.53 4.76
C ILE A 58 -6.59 11.28 5.54
N VAL A 59 -7.55 10.57 6.14
CA VAL A 59 -7.24 9.35 6.91
C VAL A 59 -6.75 8.23 5.99
N ILE A 60 -7.31 8.09 4.78
CA ILE A 60 -6.82 7.15 3.76
C ILE A 60 -5.37 7.46 3.39
N ILE A 61 -5.03 8.73 3.15
CA ILE A 61 -3.66 9.14 2.85
C ILE A 61 -2.71 8.74 4.00
N TYR A 62 -3.10 9.04 5.24
CA TYR A 62 -2.30 8.73 6.41
C TYR A 62 -2.06 7.24 6.61
N VAL A 63 -3.11 6.41 6.50
CA VAL A 63 -3.00 4.95 6.61
C VAL A 63 -2.15 4.36 5.48
N SER A 64 -2.33 4.86 4.27
CA SER A 64 -1.56 4.42 3.10
C SER A 64 -0.07 4.71 3.27
N ALA A 65 0.28 5.94 3.66
CA ALA A 65 1.67 6.36 3.88
C ALA A 65 2.34 5.58 5.02
N THR A 66 1.63 5.36 6.14
CA THR A 66 2.17 4.59 7.28
C THR A 66 2.38 3.12 6.93
N THR A 67 1.49 2.51 6.15
CA THR A 67 1.63 1.11 5.70
C THR A 67 2.90 0.95 4.85
N CYS A 68 3.14 1.86 3.89
CA CYS A 68 4.39 1.88 3.11
C CYS A 68 5.65 2.07 3.95
N GLY A 69 5.63 3.03 4.88
CA GLY A 69 6.76 3.27 5.78
C GLY A 69 7.15 2.02 6.58
N THR A 70 6.17 1.21 7.01
CA THR A 70 6.44 -0.04 7.73
C THR A 70 6.98 -1.16 6.84
N LEU A 71 6.57 -1.22 5.58
CA LEU A 71 7.10 -2.19 4.62
C LEU A 71 8.60 -1.95 4.37
N ILE A 72 8.98 -0.70 4.15
CA ILE A 72 10.37 -0.29 3.88
C ILE A 72 11.23 -0.46 5.13
N SER A 73 10.77 0.04 6.28
CA SER A 73 11.56 -0.01 7.52
C SER A 73 11.84 -1.42 8.03
N GLY A 74 10.98 -2.41 7.76
CA GLY A 74 11.25 -3.78 8.19
C GLY A 74 12.09 -4.62 7.22
N THR A 75 12.10 -4.30 5.91
CA THR A 75 12.87 -5.06 4.91
C THR A 75 14.27 -4.51 4.70
N VAL A 76 14.42 -3.19 4.70
CA VAL A 76 15.67 -2.50 4.34
C VAL A 76 16.83 -2.81 5.29
N PRO A 77 16.68 -2.80 6.64
CA PRO A 77 17.81 -3.06 7.54
C PRO A 77 18.39 -4.47 7.36
N ASN A 78 17.52 -5.46 7.19
CA ASN A 78 17.93 -6.86 6.98
C ASN A 78 18.63 -7.06 5.64
N ALA A 79 18.19 -6.34 4.60
CA ALA A 79 18.77 -6.43 3.27
C ALA A 79 20.06 -5.61 3.10
N ILE A 80 20.25 -4.54 3.88
CA ILE A 80 21.42 -3.64 3.81
C ILE A 80 22.73 -4.37 4.14
N PHE A 81 22.74 -5.26 5.14
CA PHE A 81 23.97 -5.97 5.53
C PHE A 81 24.49 -6.88 4.41
N VAL A 82 23.57 -7.61 3.76
CA VAL A 82 23.90 -8.45 2.60
C VAL A 82 24.32 -7.55 1.44
N PHE A 83 23.58 -6.47 1.18
CA PHE A 83 23.88 -5.52 0.13
C PHE A 83 25.30 -4.93 0.23
N LEU A 84 25.71 -4.46 1.41
CA LEU A 84 27.03 -3.88 1.64
C LEU A 84 28.15 -4.88 1.31
N LYS A 85 28.00 -6.13 1.78
CA LYS A 85 28.97 -7.20 1.53
C LYS A 85 29.10 -7.52 0.03
N GLU A 86 27.98 -7.60 -0.68
CA GLU A 86 27.96 -7.98 -2.10
C GLU A 86 28.40 -6.84 -3.02
N THR A 87 28.19 -5.59 -2.60
CA THR A 87 28.62 -4.39 -3.35
C THR A 87 30.12 -4.14 -3.18
N GLN A 88 30.68 -4.40 -2.00
CA GLN A 88 32.14 -4.39 -1.78
C GLN A 88 32.87 -5.42 -2.65
N GLN A 89 32.22 -6.53 -2.99
CA GLN A 89 32.75 -7.54 -3.91
C GLN A 89 32.40 -7.27 -5.38
N HIS A 90 31.84 -6.11 -5.71
CA HIS A 90 31.45 -5.70 -7.07
C HIS A 90 30.54 -6.71 -7.80
N MET A 91 29.74 -7.50 -7.08
CA MET A 91 28.87 -8.51 -7.71
C MET A 91 27.71 -7.89 -8.49
N TYR A 92 27.26 -6.70 -8.11
CA TYR A 92 26.25 -5.92 -8.82
C TYR A 92 26.32 -4.44 -8.41
N GLY A 93 25.78 -3.56 -9.27
CA GLY A 93 25.70 -2.13 -8.97
C GLY A 93 24.58 -1.78 -8.00
N THR A 94 24.76 -0.70 -7.24
CA THR A 94 23.79 -0.18 -6.27
C THR A 94 22.39 0.04 -6.86
N LEU A 95 22.32 0.59 -8.08
CA LEU A 95 21.04 0.81 -8.78
C LEU A 95 20.29 -0.50 -9.10
N ALA A 96 21.03 -1.56 -9.44
CA ALA A 96 20.44 -2.86 -9.76
C ALA A 96 19.72 -3.47 -8.54
N PHE A 97 20.26 -3.24 -7.35
CA PHE A 97 19.65 -3.68 -6.10
C PHE A 97 18.34 -2.95 -5.83
N TYR A 98 18.36 -1.62 -5.83
CA TYR A 98 17.15 -0.83 -5.55
C TYR A 98 16.04 -1.10 -6.56
N ILE A 99 16.35 -1.14 -7.87
CA ILE A 99 15.37 -1.48 -8.91
C ILE A 99 14.76 -2.86 -8.67
N SER A 100 15.58 -3.84 -8.26
CA SER A 100 15.07 -5.19 -7.98
C SER A 100 14.14 -5.25 -6.77
N THR A 101 14.41 -4.45 -5.73
CA THR A 101 13.57 -4.35 -4.54
C THR A 101 12.24 -3.66 -4.85
N TYR A 102 12.27 -2.55 -5.60
CA TYR A 102 11.06 -1.85 -6.04
C TYR A 102 10.17 -2.74 -6.92
N LEU A 103 10.76 -3.44 -7.90
CA LEU A 103 10.00 -4.37 -8.76
C LEU A 103 9.41 -5.54 -7.98
N HIS A 104 10.05 -5.97 -6.90
CA HIS A 104 9.53 -7.02 -6.03
C HIS A 104 8.30 -6.57 -5.23
N ASP A 105 8.31 -5.33 -4.72
CA ASP A 105 7.23 -4.83 -3.86
C ASP A 105 6.04 -4.26 -4.67
N PHE A 106 6.28 -3.83 -5.91
CA PHE A 106 5.27 -3.28 -6.81
C PHE A 106 3.96 -4.09 -6.93
N PRO A 107 3.97 -5.41 -7.22
CA PRO A 107 2.74 -6.19 -7.32
C PRO A 107 1.99 -6.30 -5.98
N LYS A 108 2.71 -6.33 -4.85
CA LYS A 108 2.11 -6.39 -3.52
C LYS A 108 1.41 -5.07 -3.19
N ILE A 109 2.07 -3.95 -3.48
CA ILE A 109 1.54 -2.60 -3.31
C ILE A 109 0.22 -2.41 -4.07
N ILE A 110 0.16 -2.84 -5.34
CA ILE A 110 -1.06 -2.73 -6.15
C ILE A 110 -2.19 -3.58 -5.57
N LEU A 111 -1.91 -4.82 -5.18
CA LEU A 111 -2.92 -5.74 -4.66
C LEU A 111 -3.49 -5.24 -3.31
N VAL A 112 -2.62 -4.76 -2.43
CA VAL A 112 -2.99 -4.16 -1.15
C VAL A 112 -3.82 -2.88 -1.36
N SER A 113 -3.42 -2.01 -2.28
CA SER A 113 -4.16 -0.78 -2.59
C SER A 113 -5.52 -1.05 -3.22
N ALA A 114 -5.61 -2.05 -4.11
CA ALA A 114 -6.86 -2.44 -4.75
C ALA A 114 -7.86 -3.04 -3.76
N THR A 115 -7.39 -3.88 -2.83
CA THR A 115 -8.25 -4.47 -1.79
C THR A 115 -8.74 -3.41 -0.80
N PHE A 116 -7.84 -2.53 -0.34
CA PHE A 116 -8.18 -1.41 0.55
C PHE A 116 -9.20 -0.45 -0.08
N SER A 117 -8.94 0.00 -1.31
CA SER A 117 -9.83 0.93 -2.03
C SER A 117 -11.17 0.30 -2.35
N SER A 118 -11.22 -0.99 -2.69
CA SER A 118 -12.47 -1.71 -2.92
C SER A 118 -13.36 -1.68 -1.69
N ILE A 119 -12.83 -2.07 -0.51
CA ILE A 119 -13.62 -2.12 0.73
C ILE A 119 -14.22 -0.74 1.05
N ILE A 120 -13.39 0.31 1.04
CA ILE A 120 -13.84 1.65 1.44
C ILE A 120 -14.82 2.25 0.44
N PHE A 121 -14.56 2.12 -0.87
CA PHE A 121 -15.43 2.69 -1.89
C PHE A 121 -16.86 2.10 -1.83
N TRP A 122 -16.96 0.77 -1.66
CA TRP A 122 -18.25 0.10 -1.52
C TRP A 122 -18.93 0.41 -0.19
N CYS A 123 -18.20 0.43 0.94
CA CYS A 123 -18.78 0.71 2.26
C CYS A 123 -19.23 2.17 2.42
N ALA A 124 -18.48 3.12 1.87
CA ALA A 124 -18.81 4.54 1.98
C ALA A 124 -19.95 4.97 1.02
N SER A 125 -20.29 4.14 0.03
CA SER A 125 -21.32 4.40 -0.97
C SER A 125 -21.15 5.78 -1.64
N ILE A 126 -19.90 6.15 -1.95
CA ILE A 126 -19.55 7.49 -2.46
C ILE A 126 -20.18 7.76 -3.83
N SER A 127 -20.19 6.75 -4.71
CA SER A 127 -20.80 6.84 -6.05
C SER A 127 -21.03 5.44 -6.62
N ILE A 128 -22.01 5.30 -7.52
CA ILE A 128 -22.36 4.02 -8.18
C ILE A 128 -21.51 3.82 -9.46
N ASP A 129 -20.94 4.89 -9.99
CA ASP A 129 -20.24 4.92 -11.27
C ASP A 129 -18.81 4.34 -11.19
N HIS A 130 -18.51 3.39 -12.09
CA HIS A 130 -17.22 2.70 -12.16
C HIS A 130 -16.04 3.62 -12.49
N THR A 131 -16.28 4.74 -13.17
CA THR A 131 -15.22 5.69 -13.54
C THR A 131 -14.61 6.35 -12.30
N TYR A 132 -15.42 6.70 -11.29
CA TYR A 132 -14.90 7.30 -10.05
C TYR A 132 -14.12 6.28 -9.21
N PHE A 133 -14.49 5.01 -9.27
CA PHE A 133 -13.71 3.94 -8.65
C PHE A 133 -12.29 3.87 -9.23
N LEU A 134 -12.14 3.98 -10.56
CA LEU A 134 -10.81 3.98 -11.19
C LEU A 134 -9.96 5.19 -10.79
N HIS A 135 -10.56 6.39 -10.70
CA HIS A 135 -9.87 7.58 -10.23
C HIS A 135 -9.44 7.45 -8.77
N PHE A 136 -10.30 6.88 -7.92
CA PHE A 136 -10.00 6.63 -6.52
C PHE A 136 -8.88 5.59 -6.35
N LEU A 137 -8.90 4.51 -7.11
CA LEU A 137 -7.85 3.50 -7.11
C LEU A 137 -6.50 4.08 -7.60
N ALA A 138 -6.53 4.88 -8.66
CA ALA A 138 -5.34 5.57 -9.17
C ALA A 138 -4.77 6.54 -8.12
N PHE A 139 -5.64 7.31 -7.45
CA PHE A 139 -5.25 8.22 -6.38
C PHE A 139 -4.55 7.48 -5.23
N VAL A 140 -5.19 6.43 -4.68
CA VAL A 140 -4.61 5.63 -3.58
C VAL A 140 -3.29 5.00 -4.02
N SER A 141 -3.20 4.44 -5.22
CA SER A 141 -1.95 3.86 -5.72
C SER A 141 -0.82 4.89 -5.84
N THR A 142 -1.13 6.14 -6.20
CA THR A 142 -0.14 7.21 -6.30
C THR A 142 0.39 7.60 -4.91
N VAL A 143 -0.51 7.72 -3.92
CA VAL A 143 -0.16 8.05 -2.54
C VAL A 143 0.71 6.95 -1.90
N VAL A 144 0.47 5.69 -2.27
CA VAL A 144 1.25 4.55 -1.78
C VAL A 144 2.64 4.50 -2.42
N LEU A 145 2.82 5.08 -3.61
CA LEU A 145 4.11 5.14 -4.32
C LEU A 145 4.99 6.34 -3.92
N THR A 146 4.41 7.39 -3.33
CA THR A 146 5.13 8.57 -2.80
C THR A 146 5.66 8.34 -1.41
#